data_AF-A0A931KMJ8-F1
#
_entry.id   AF-A0A931KMJ8-F1
#
_cell.length_a   1.000
_cell.length_b   1.000
_cell.length_c   1.000
_cell.angle_alpha   90.00
_cell.angle_beta   90.00
_cell.angle_gamma   90.00
#
_symmetry.space_group_name_H-M   'P 1'
#
loop_
_entity.id
_entity.type
_entity.pdbx_description
1 polymer ?
#
loop_
_entity_poly.entity_id
_entity_poly.type
_entity_poly.pdbx_seq_one_letter_code
_entity_poly.pdbx_strand_id
1 'polypeptide(L)'
;MKFITGTIILLSLFNSSKAQPLNEKAPFSHLCGCFEVDFKYAETFAADPGYQYHERDETGATAELALPVWVSDHKLVIQHLLIVSPNFIVKHWREEWTYENPVLWRYLGDRTWVKEKLDPEKVQGKWTQTVWEVSDEPRYQGISAFVQTGNDLSWQNTTDAPLPRREYSVRNDYNILQRTNRLHLAADGYVHEQDNKKVIRSGGKDRVLVEEKGYNTYKRVEEKECTAAKLYWDQHKVFWTRVREIWDAYLDKTDTLRLRDQVGGKKLHDNLLALANEVANRDFSRDTLDQMIRETIEKFMVFRDKL
;
A
#
# COMPACT_ATOMS: atom_id res chain seq x y z
N MET A 1 6.45 -5.59 77.21
CA MET A 1 6.91 -5.39 75.82
C MET A 1 5.71 -5.01 74.97
N LYS A 2 5.59 -3.76 74.53
CA LYS A 2 4.55 -3.31 73.58
C LYS A 2 5.11 -3.47 72.16
N PHE A 3 4.49 -4.30 71.35
CA PHE A 3 4.81 -4.44 69.93
C PHE A 3 4.12 -3.34 69.14
N ILE A 4 4.89 -2.59 68.35
CA ILE A 4 4.40 -1.60 67.39
C ILE A 4 4.23 -2.33 66.05
N THR A 5 2.99 -2.42 65.57
CA THR A 5 2.67 -2.97 64.24
C THR A 5 2.72 -1.82 63.23
N GLY A 6 3.72 -1.82 62.36
CA GLY A 6 3.82 -0.86 61.25
C GLY A 6 3.12 -1.38 60.00
N THR A 7 2.11 -0.65 59.52
CA THR A 7 1.44 -0.92 58.25
C THR A 7 2.24 -0.31 57.10
N ILE A 8 2.76 -1.15 56.20
CA ILE A 8 3.40 -0.71 54.95
C ILE A 8 2.30 -0.45 53.91
N ILE A 9 2.12 0.81 53.53
CA ILE A 9 1.26 1.22 52.41
C ILE A 9 2.12 1.18 51.14
N LEU A 10 1.85 0.21 50.26
CA LEU A 10 2.46 0.13 48.94
C LEU A 10 1.72 1.12 48.02
N LEU A 11 2.35 2.26 47.68
CA LEU A 11 1.83 3.16 46.64
C LEU A 11 2.11 2.55 45.26
N SER A 12 1.05 2.10 44.59
CA SER A 12 1.09 1.72 43.18
C SER A 12 1.22 2.98 42.33
N LEU A 13 2.40 3.22 41.76
CA LEU A 13 2.62 4.25 40.75
C LEU A 13 1.91 3.83 39.45
N PHE A 14 0.77 4.45 39.16
CA PHE A 14 0.17 4.40 37.83
C PHE A 14 1.05 5.25 36.89
N ASN A 15 1.91 4.59 36.13
CA ASN A 15 2.55 5.22 34.98
C ASN A 15 1.50 5.42 33.90
N SER A 16 0.97 6.64 33.81
CA SER A 16 0.22 7.09 32.64
C SER A 16 1.19 7.21 31.46
N SER A 17 1.27 6.17 30.63
CA SER A 17 1.96 6.22 29.34
C SER A 17 1.27 7.26 28.46
N LYS A 18 1.81 8.48 28.44
CA LYS A 18 1.43 9.48 27.43
C LYS A 18 1.81 8.91 26.07
N ALA A 19 0.85 8.88 25.14
CA ALA A 19 1.14 8.50 23.76
C ALA A 19 2.18 9.48 23.20
N GLN A 20 3.40 8.98 22.91
CA GLN A 20 4.43 9.77 22.27
C GLN A 20 3.99 10.19 20.86
N PRO A 21 4.39 11.38 20.38
CA PRO A 21 4.05 11.89 19.05
C PRO A 21 4.64 11.01 17.92
N LEU A 22 4.03 11.08 16.72
CA LEU A 22 4.36 10.25 15.55
C LEU A 22 5.86 10.25 15.19
N ASN A 23 6.54 11.39 15.38
CA ASN A 23 7.96 11.59 15.11
C ASN A 23 8.89 10.79 16.04
N GLU A 24 8.42 10.33 17.19
CA GLU A 24 9.17 9.42 18.09
C GLU A 24 8.85 7.94 17.85
N LYS A 25 7.74 7.63 17.15
CA LYS A 25 7.23 6.25 16.98
C LYS A 25 7.44 5.65 15.59
N ALA A 26 7.70 6.47 14.56
CA ALA A 26 7.91 5.95 13.23
C ALA A 26 8.76 6.83 12.30
N PRO A 27 9.67 6.24 11.52
CA PRO A 27 10.65 6.91 10.65
C PRO A 27 10.09 7.38 9.30
N PHE A 28 8.84 7.85 9.26
CA PHE A 28 8.17 8.07 7.98
C PHE A 28 8.64 9.31 7.20
N SER A 29 9.41 10.21 7.83
CA SER A 29 10.09 11.30 7.12
C SER A 29 10.99 10.78 5.99
N HIS A 30 11.56 9.58 6.15
CA HIS A 30 12.40 8.93 5.15
C HIS A 30 11.61 8.47 3.92
N LEU A 31 10.32 8.19 4.07
CA LEU A 31 9.42 7.73 2.99
C LEU A 31 8.78 8.88 2.19
N CYS A 32 8.88 10.12 2.68
CA CYS A 32 8.25 11.28 2.03
C CYS A 32 9.30 12.13 1.30
N GLY A 33 8.92 12.72 0.17
CA GLY A 33 9.78 13.62 -0.61
C GLY A 33 9.79 13.32 -2.10
N CYS A 34 10.77 13.89 -2.80
CA CYS A 34 11.02 13.64 -4.21
C CYS A 34 12.15 12.61 -4.35
N PHE A 35 11.93 11.58 -5.16
CA PHE A 35 12.88 10.48 -5.32
C PHE A 35 13.14 10.17 -6.79
N GLU A 36 14.40 9.94 -7.15
CA GLU A 36 14.75 9.13 -8.31
C GLU A 36 14.46 7.66 -7.97
N VAL A 37 13.75 6.96 -8.84
CA VAL A 37 13.29 5.59 -8.57
C VAL A 37 13.76 4.60 -9.62
N ASP A 38 14.28 3.47 -9.15
CA ASP A 38 14.59 2.31 -9.97
C ASP A 38 13.88 1.08 -9.40
N PHE A 39 13.39 0.22 -10.29
CA PHE A 39 12.72 -1.02 -9.97
C PHE A 39 13.39 -2.16 -10.73
N LYS A 40 14.00 -3.11 -10.01
CA LYS A 40 14.74 -4.22 -10.60
C LYS A 40 14.18 -5.54 -10.10
N TYR A 41 13.81 -6.43 -11.01
CA TYR A 41 13.27 -7.75 -10.70
C TYR A 41 13.97 -8.83 -11.50
N ALA A 42 14.33 -9.92 -10.82
CA ALA A 42 14.91 -11.09 -11.45
C ALA A 42 14.34 -12.36 -10.83
N GLU A 43 13.90 -13.30 -11.65
CA GLU A 43 13.59 -14.64 -11.20
C GLU A 43 14.88 -15.37 -10.75
N THR A 44 14.77 -16.22 -9.73
CA THR A 44 15.93 -16.78 -9.03
C THR A 44 15.89 -18.29 -8.95
N PHE A 45 14.93 -18.85 -8.21
CA PHE A 45 14.85 -20.29 -7.96
C PHE A 45 13.47 -20.82 -8.39
N ALA A 46 13.48 -21.88 -9.20
CA ALA A 46 12.29 -22.64 -9.55
C ALA A 46 12.44 -24.09 -9.08
N ALA A 47 11.35 -24.69 -8.60
CA ALA A 47 11.34 -26.08 -8.19
C ALA A 47 11.35 -27.05 -9.39
N ASP A 48 10.82 -26.61 -10.53
CA ASP A 48 10.86 -27.35 -11.79
C ASP A 48 12.23 -27.17 -12.48
N PRO A 49 13.05 -28.23 -12.64
CA PRO A 49 14.34 -28.14 -13.31
C PRO A 49 14.26 -27.71 -14.78
N GLY A 50 13.09 -27.87 -15.42
CA GLY A 50 12.85 -27.47 -16.81
C GLY A 50 12.36 -26.03 -16.97
N TYR A 51 12.13 -25.31 -15.86
CA TYR A 51 11.60 -23.95 -15.90
C TYR A 51 12.54 -23.01 -16.67
N GLN A 52 11.96 -22.27 -17.61
CA GLN A 52 12.67 -21.23 -18.36
C GLN A 52 12.42 -19.89 -17.67
N TYR A 53 13.48 -19.31 -17.14
CA TYR A 53 13.40 -18.01 -16.47
C TYR A 53 13.05 -16.91 -17.46
N HIS A 54 12.19 -16.00 -17.03
CA HIS A 54 11.92 -14.78 -17.78
C HIS A 54 13.09 -13.81 -17.66
N GLU A 55 13.27 -12.98 -18.69
CA GLU A 55 14.25 -11.90 -18.68
C GLU A 55 14.06 -10.97 -17.47
N ARG A 56 15.17 -10.37 -17.04
CA ARG A 56 15.15 -9.40 -15.94
C ARG A 56 14.32 -8.18 -16.34
N ASP A 57 13.55 -7.67 -15.40
CA ASP A 57 12.79 -6.43 -15.57
C ASP A 57 13.51 -5.30 -14.85
N GLU A 58 13.93 -4.29 -15.60
CA GLU A 58 14.53 -3.07 -15.06
C GLU A 58 13.78 -1.87 -15.63
N THR A 59 13.12 -1.13 -14.73
CA THR A 59 12.39 0.08 -15.06
C THR A 59 12.69 1.15 -14.03
N GLY A 60 12.35 2.40 -14.32
CA GLY A 60 12.57 3.50 -13.40
C GLY A 60 11.92 4.77 -13.90
N ALA A 61 11.99 5.81 -13.08
CA ALA A 61 11.61 7.16 -13.44
C ALA A 61 12.58 8.15 -12.81
N THR A 62 12.82 9.24 -13.53
CA THR A 62 13.73 10.30 -13.06
C THR A 62 13.21 10.99 -11.79
N ALA A 63 11.89 10.96 -11.56
CA ALA A 63 11.29 11.49 -10.35
C ALA A 63 9.95 10.81 -9.99
N GLU A 64 9.77 10.52 -8.71
CA GLU A 64 8.51 10.14 -8.06
C GLU A 64 8.32 11.01 -6.82
N LEU A 65 7.16 11.65 -6.71
CA LEU A 65 6.79 12.42 -5.53
C LEU A 65 6.00 11.52 -4.57
N ALA A 66 6.56 11.23 -3.40
CA ALA A 66 5.86 10.61 -2.28
C ALA A 66 5.34 11.73 -1.36
N LEU A 67 4.09 12.13 -1.59
CA LEU A 67 3.48 13.27 -0.92
C LEU A 67 2.66 12.81 0.29
N PRO A 68 2.96 13.25 1.52
CA PRO A 68 2.05 13.04 2.65
C PRO A 68 0.77 13.85 2.43
N VAL A 69 -0.36 13.15 2.32
CA VAL A 69 -1.69 13.74 2.07
C VAL A 69 -2.61 13.66 3.29
N TRP A 70 -2.22 12.91 4.32
CA TRP A 70 -2.86 12.90 5.63
C TRP A 70 -1.86 12.48 6.70
N VAL A 71 -1.79 13.21 7.82
CA VAL A 71 -0.88 12.92 8.94
C VAL A 71 -1.62 13.07 10.26
N SER A 72 -1.48 12.09 11.13
CA SER A 72 -2.00 12.06 12.50
C SER A 72 -1.12 11.16 13.37
N ASP A 73 -1.35 11.14 14.69
CA ASP A 73 -0.53 10.35 15.63
C ASP A 73 -0.52 8.83 15.36
N HIS A 74 -1.55 8.31 14.67
CA HIS A 74 -1.74 6.89 14.44
C HIS A 74 -1.89 6.50 12.96
N LYS A 75 -1.94 7.48 12.06
CA LYS A 75 -2.16 7.25 10.63
C LYS A 75 -1.39 8.25 9.78
N LEU A 76 -0.68 7.72 8.79
CA LEU A 76 -0.04 8.48 7.71
C LEU A 76 -0.56 7.94 6.37
N VAL A 77 -0.91 8.83 5.45
CA VAL A 77 -1.26 8.48 4.07
C VAL A 77 -0.31 9.20 3.13
N ILE A 78 0.35 8.44 2.27
CA ILE A 78 1.30 8.93 1.28
C ILE A 78 0.74 8.64 -0.10
N GLN A 79 0.60 9.67 -0.91
CA GLN A 79 0.27 9.55 -2.33
C GLN A 79 1.57 9.57 -3.14
N HIS A 80 1.80 8.52 -3.91
CA HIS A 80 2.92 8.43 -4.84
C HIS A 80 2.51 8.87 -6.24
N LEU A 81 3.25 9.82 -6.81
CA LEU A 81 2.99 10.40 -8.14
C LEU A 81 4.25 10.24 -9.00
N LEU A 82 4.19 9.35 -9.98
CA LEU A 82 5.30 9.02 -10.86
C LEU A 82 5.35 10.02 -12.02
N ILE A 83 6.53 10.63 -12.23
CA ILE A 83 6.77 11.56 -13.33
C ILE A 83 7.43 10.77 -14.46
N VAL A 84 6.63 10.38 -15.45
CA VAL A 84 7.14 9.67 -16.64
C VAL A 84 7.74 10.66 -17.63
N SER A 85 7.15 11.85 -17.72
CA SER A 85 7.72 13.02 -18.42
C SER A 85 7.13 14.31 -17.82
N PRO A 86 7.67 15.50 -18.11
CA PRO A 86 7.14 16.75 -17.57
C PRO A 86 5.63 16.99 -17.79
N ASN A 87 5.06 16.41 -18.85
CA ASN A 87 3.64 16.53 -19.20
C ASN A 87 2.81 15.28 -18.92
N PHE A 88 3.41 14.22 -18.36
CA PHE A 88 2.72 12.95 -18.12
C PHE A 88 3.01 12.45 -16.70
N ILE A 89 2.07 12.74 -15.81
CA ILE A 89 2.08 12.33 -14.41
C ILE A 89 1.11 11.18 -14.21
N VAL A 90 1.57 10.11 -13.56
CA VAL A 90 0.74 8.98 -13.19
C VAL A 90 0.51 9.03 -11.69
N LYS A 91 -0.77 9.03 -11.27
CA LYS A 91 -1.12 8.68 -9.88
C LYS A 91 -0.77 7.21 -9.67
N HIS A 92 0.42 6.95 -9.15
CA HIS A 92 1.05 5.64 -9.27
C HIS A 92 0.47 4.63 -8.29
N TRP A 93 0.52 4.93 -7.00
CA TRP A 93 -0.05 4.11 -5.93
C TRP A 93 -0.23 4.97 -4.68
N ARG A 94 -0.93 4.44 -3.69
CA ARG A 94 -1.06 5.08 -2.38
C ARG A 94 -0.64 4.09 -1.32
N GLU A 95 0.07 4.56 -0.31
CA GLU A 95 0.30 3.77 0.89
C GLU A 95 -0.26 4.45 2.12
N GLU A 96 -0.70 3.62 3.05
CA GLU A 96 -1.17 4.04 4.36
C GLU A 96 -0.46 3.27 5.45
N TRP A 97 0.04 3.99 6.43
CA TRP A 97 0.66 3.45 7.61
C TRP A 97 -0.26 3.69 8.79
N THR A 98 -0.76 2.62 9.40
CA THR A 98 -1.68 2.69 10.55
C THR A 98 -1.09 1.93 11.73
N TYR A 99 -0.95 2.62 12.87
CA TYR A 99 -0.42 2.06 14.11
C TYR A 99 -1.45 1.16 14.77
N GLU A 100 -1.02 -0.04 15.21
CA GLU A 100 -1.84 -1.01 15.92
C GLU A 100 -3.18 -1.32 15.24
N ASN A 101 -3.21 -1.31 13.90
CA ASN A 101 -4.44 -1.53 13.13
C ASN A 101 -4.99 -2.95 13.35
N PRO A 102 -6.20 -3.11 13.92
CA PRO A 102 -6.79 -4.42 14.23
C PRO A 102 -7.45 -5.09 13.02
N VAL A 103 -7.43 -4.47 11.83
CA VAL A 103 -8.13 -4.97 10.65
C VAL A 103 -7.19 -5.04 9.46
N LEU A 104 -7.10 -6.22 8.82
CA LEU A 104 -6.38 -6.42 7.57
C LEU A 104 -7.29 -6.84 6.42
N TRP A 105 -7.03 -6.32 5.22
CA TRP A 105 -7.64 -6.81 3.97
C TRP A 105 -6.71 -7.80 3.29
N ARG A 106 -7.02 -9.10 3.40
CA ARG A 106 -6.23 -10.19 2.82
C ARG A 106 -6.65 -10.48 1.40
N TYR A 107 -5.69 -10.46 0.49
CA TYR A 107 -5.92 -10.88 -0.88
C TYR A 107 -5.97 -12.41 -0.97
N LEU A 108 -7.07 -12.94 -1.51
CA LEU A 108 -7.25 -14.38 -1.67
C LEU A 108 -6.88 -14.89 -3.07
N GLY A 109 -6.80 -13.99 -4.05
CA GLY A 109 -6.77 -14.34 -5.48
C GLY A 109 -7.98 -13.80 -6.21
N ASP A 110 -7.93 -13.84 -7.55
CA ASP A 110 -9.04 -13.52 -8.44
C ASP A 110 -9.77 -12.22 -8.08
N ARG A 111 -8.98 -11.15 -7.82
CA ARG A 111 -9.49 -9.84 -7.41
C ARG A 111 -10.48 -9.89 -6.23
N THR A 112 -10.19 -10.76 -5.26
CA THR A 112 -10.99 -10.93 -4.05
C THR A 112 -10.15 -10.65 -2.80
N TRP A 113 -10.68 -9.80 -1.93
CA TRP A 113 -10.13 -9.48 -0.61
C TRP A 113 -11.15 -9.78 0.48
N VAL A 114 -10.66 -10.27 1.62
CA VAL A 114 -11.47 -10.50 2.81
C VAL A 114 -10.94 -9.73 4.00
N LYS A 115 -11.85 -9.24 4.84
CA LYS A 115 -11.52 -8.56 6.07
C LYS A 115 -11.16 -9.58 7.14
N GLU A 116 -9.96 -9.46 7.69
CA GLU A 116 -9.44 -10.22 8.81
C GLU A 116 -9.35 -9.30 10.03
N LYS A 117 -9.92 -9.70 11.17
CA LYS A 117 -9.73 -9.02 12.45
C LYS A 117 -8.60 -9.70 13.21
N LEU A 118 -7.68 -8.90 13.75
CA LEU A 118 -6.55 -9.34 14.53
C LEU A 118 -6.78 -9.05 16.02
N ASP A 119 -6.27 -9.94 16.87
CA ASP A 119 -6.26 -9.74 18.32
C ASP A 119 -5.37 -8.54 18.68
N PRO A 120 -5.72 -7.74 19.72
CA PRO A 120 -4.94 -6.57 20.14
C PRO A 120 -3.45 -6.87 20.37
N GLU A 121 -3.14 -8.03 20.95
CA GLU A 121 -1.77 -8.49 21.21
C GLU A 121 -0.96 -8.70 19.92
N LYS A 122 -1.62 -9.05 18.81
CA LYS A 122 -0.95 -9.25 17.51
C LYS A 122 -0.59 -7.94 16.84
N VAL A 123 -1.25 -6.85 17.19
CA VAL A 123 -1.07 -5.54 16.54
C VAL A 123 -0.32 -4.54 17.41
N GLN A 124 -0.26 -4.77 18.73
CA GLN A 124 0.43 -3.91 19.69
C GLN A 124 1.87 -3.60 19.27
N GLY A 125 2.23 -2.31 19.29
CA GLY A 125 3.55 -1.81 18.91
C GLY A 125 3.89 -1.92 17.42
N LYS A 126 2.98 -2.39 16.57
CA LYS A 126 3.24 -2.64 15.14
C LYS A 126 2.58 -1.61 14.24
N TRP A 127 3.15 -1.48 13.05
CA TRP A 127 2.62 -0.67 11.98
C TRP A 127 2.12 -1.56 10.85
N THR A 128 0.92 -1.23 10.37
CA THR A 128 0.36 -1.84 9.16
C THR A 128 0.61 -0.93 7.98
N GLN A 129 1.31 -1.45 6.97
CA GLN A 129 1.34 -0.84 5.63
C GLN A 129 0.18 -1.39 4.83
N THR A 130 -0.66 -0.50 4.32
CA THR A 130 -1.66 -0.81 3.30
C THR A 130 -1.24 -0.18 2.00
N VAL A 131 -1.13 -0.99 0.96
CA VAL A 131 -0.87 -0.54 -0.40
C VAL A 131 -2.16 -0.58 -1.20
N TRP A 132 -2.43 0.51 -1.90
CA TRP A 132 -3.59 0.69 -2.76
C TRP A 132 -3.14 0.83 -4.22
N GLU A 133 -3.94 0.31 -5.14
CA GLU A 133 -3.70 0.43 -6.58
C GLU A 133 -3.88 1.88 -7.08
N VAL A 134 -3.60 2.11 -8.37
CA VAL A 134 -3.84 3.42 -9.06
C VAL A 134 -5.25 3.96 -8.79
N SER A 135 -6.26 3.09 -8.80
CA SER A 135 -7.67 3.42 -8.59
C SER A 135 -8.12 3.39 -7.12
N ASP A 136 -7.17 3.35 -6.17
CA ASP A 136 -7.40 3.30 -4.72
C ASP A 136 -8.18 2.07 -4.23
N GLU A 137 -8.34 1.02 -5.04
CA GLU A 137 -8.78 -0.28 -4.54
C GLU A 137 -7.67 -0.97 -3.72
N PRO A 138 -8.03 -1.83 -2.74
CA PRO A 138 -7.02 -2.56 -1.96
C PRO A 138 -6.08 -3.34 -2.86
N ARG A 139 -4.77 -3.28 -2.60
CA ARG A 139 -3.78 -4.14 -3.27
C ARG A 139 -3.34 -5.24 -2.33
N TYR A 140 -2.61 -4.87 -1.27
CA TYR A 140 -2.16 -5.78 -0.22
C TYR A 140 -1.92 -5.04 1.09
N GLN A 141 -1.88 -5.79 2.19
CA GLN A 141 -1.61 -5.26 3.52
C GLN A 141 -0.63 -6.12 4.28
N GLY A 142 0.32 -5.47 4.94
CA GLY A 142 1.32 -6.10 5.79
C GLY A 142 1.36 -5.45 7.15
N ILE A 143 1.63 -6.22 8.20
CA ILE A 143 1.81 -5.72 9.56
C ILE A 143 3.12 -6.23 10.15
N SER A 144 3.89 -5.34 10.74
CA SER A 144 5.13 -5.68 11.44
C SER A 144 5.60 -4.54 12.35
N ALA A 145 6.56 -4.83 13.22
CA ALA A 145 7.29 -3.80 13.96
C ALA A 145 8.43 -3.27 13.08
N PHE A 146 8.81 -2.01 13.31
CA PHE A 146 10.12 -1.52 12.84
C PHE A 146 11.21 -2.07 13.76
N VAL A 147 12.32 -2.50 13.18
CA VAL A 147 13.49 -3.03 13.89
C VAL A 147 14.70 -2.19 13.53
N GLN A 148 15.33 -1.60 14.55
CA GLN A 148 16.60 -0.89 14.42
C GLN A 148 17.76 -1.86 14.63
N THR A 149 18.65 -1.99 13.65
CA THR A 149 19.90 -2.75 13.77
C THR A 149 21.07 -1.84 13.40
N GLY A 150 21.84 -1.41 14.40
CA GLY A 150 22.87 -0.38 14.18
C GLY A 150 22.24 0.91 13.66
N ASN A 151 22.63 1.37 12.49
CA ASN A 151 22.06 2.54 11.81
C ASN A 151 20.92 2.20 10.84
N ASP A 152 20.65 0.92 10.57
CA ASP A 152 19.60 0.50 9.66
C ASP A 152 18.26 0.36 10.40
N LEU A 153 17.23 1.00 9.86
CA LEU A 153 15.87 0.90 10.37
C LEU A 153 15.02 0.19 9.35
N SER A 154 14.56 -1.01 9.72
CA SER A 154 13.89 -1.91 8.78
C SER A 154 12.49 -2.27 9.21
N TRP A 155 11.63 -2.54 8.22
CA TRP A 155 10.30 -3.11 8.42
C TRP A 155 10.10 -4.25 7.44
N GLN A 156 9.61 -5.39 7.92
CA GLN A 156 9.47 -6.59 7.09
C GLN A 156 8.14 -7.30 7.32
N ASN A 157 7.48 -7.70 6.24
CA ASN A 157 6.29 -8.55 6.28
C ASN A 157 6.25 -9.52 5.10
N THR A 158 5.40 -10.55 5.18
CA THR A 158 4.98 -11.34 4.00
C THR A 158 3.46 -11.22 3.82
N THR A 159 3.00 -11.03 2.58
CA THR A 159 1.57 -10.99 2.23
C THR A 159 1.33 -11.37 0.78
N ASP A 160 0.15 -11.94 0.50
CA ASP A 160 -0.33 -12.15 -0.85
C ASP A 160 -0.81 -10.83 -1.48
N ALA A 161 -0.67 -10.71 -2.78
CA ALA A 161 -1.04 -9.55 -3.58
C ALA A 161 -1.49 -9.95 -5.01
N PRO A 162 -2.28 -9.09 -5.69
CA PRO A 162 -2.50 -9.18 -7.12
C PRO A 162 -1.19 -9.12 -7.91
N LEU A 163 -1.24 -9.58 -9.16
CA LEU A 163 -0.12 -9.46 -10.09
C LEU A 163 0.22 -7.97 -10.33
N PRO A 164 1.50 -7.60 -10.37
CA PRO A 164 1.92 -6.25 -10.74
C PRO A 164 1.65 -6.00 -12.23
N ARG A 165 1.52 -4.71 -12.60
CA ARG A 165 1.12 -4.30 -13.95
C ARG A 165 1.99 -4.90 -15.07
N ARG A 166 3.32 -4.97 -14.84
CA ARG A 166 4.31 -5.52 -15.78
C ARG A 166 4.01 -6.96 -16.23
N GLU A 167 3.26 -7.72 -15.42
CA GLU A 167 3.02 -9.15 -15.65
C GLU A 167 1.77 -9.39 -16.50
N TYR A 168 0.77 -8.50 -16.46
CA TYR A 168 -0.55 -8.76 -17.05
C TYR A 168 -0.54 -9.00 -18.58
N SER A 169 0.49 -8.53 -19.28
CA SER A 169 0.62 -8.69 -20.74
C SER A 169 1.60 -9.77 -21.16
N VAL A 170 2.39 -10.32 -20.23
CA VAL A 170 3.49 -11.25 -20.54
C VAL A 170 3.41 -12.56 -19.76
N ARG A 171 2.54 -12.64 -18.75
CA ARG A 171 2.33 -13.83 -17.92
C ARG A 171 0.87 -14.20 -17.82
N ASN A 172 0.64 -15.51 -17.76
CA ASN A 172 -0.66 -16.14 -17.52
C ASN A 172 -0.54 -17.45 -16.72
N ASP A 173 0.63 -17.69 -16.12
CA ASP A 173 1.09 -18.94 -15.53
C ASP A 173 1.00 -18.95 -13.99
N TYR A 174 0.58 -17.85 -13.36
CA TYR A 174 0.33 -17.76 -11.91
C TYR A 174 -0.71 -16.68 -11.58
N ASN A 175 -1.30 -16.73 -10.38
CA ASN A 175 -2.42 -15.86 -9.99
C ASN A 175 -2.25 -15.17 -8.63
N ILE A 176 -1.21 -15.50 -7.87
CA ILE A 176 -0.87 -14.86 -6.60
C ILE A 176 0.60 -14.43 -6.62
N LEU A 177 0.88 -13.18 -6.30
CA LEU A 177 2.24 -12.76 -5.93
C LEU A 177 2.32 -12.73 -4.41
N GLN A 178 2.99 -13.72 -3.82
CA GLN A 178 3.31 -13.68 -2.39
C GLN A 178 4.58 -12.85 -2.20
N ARG A 179 4.45 -11.73 -1.53
CA ARG A 179 5.50 -10.71 -1.42
C ARG A 179 6.07 -10.73 -0.02
N THR A 180 7.37 -10.97 0.12
CA THR A 180 8.09 -10.64 1.35
C THR A 180 8.71 -9.26 1.17
N ASN A 181 8.09 -8.24 1.73
CA ASN A 181 8.57 -6.86 1.64
C ASN A 181 9.56 -6.60 2.77
N ARG A 182 10.66 -5.93 2.45
CA ARG A 182 11.62 -5.39 3.42
C ARG A 182 11.95 -3.95 3.04
N LEU A 183 11.58 -3.01 3.89
CA LEU A 183 11.96 -1.61 3.75
C LEU A 183 13.21 -1.36 4.59
N HIS A 184 14.23 -0.76 3.99
CA HIS A 184 15.42 -0.24 4.67
C HIS A 184 15.43 1.27 4.52
N LEU A 185 15.35 1.99 5.63
CA LEU A 185 15.24 3.44 5.63
C LEU A 185 16.59 4.09 5.92
N ALA A 186 16.96 5.06 5.10
CA ALA A 186 18.20 5.82 5.22
C ALA A 186 17.93 7.33 5.11
N ALA A 187 18.89 8.17 5.50
CA ALA A 187 18.72 9.63 5.48
C ALA A 187 18.50 10.18 4.05
N ASP A 188 19.16 9.57 3.06
CA ASP A 188 19.15 9.95 1.66
C ASP A 188 18.12 9.19 0.82
N GLY A 189 17.24 8.40 1.43
CA GLY A 189 16.25 7.62 0.71
C GLY A 189 15.82 6.33 1.41
N TYR A 190 15.33 5.39 0.63
CA TYR A 190 15.07 4.05 1.13
C TYR A 190 15.18 2.98 0.04
N VAL A 191 15.39 1.75 0.47
CA VAL A 191 15.37 0.57 -0.39
C VAL A 191 14.16 -0.28 0.00
N HIS A 192 13.40 -0.70 -0.99
CA HIS A 192 12.38 -1.72 -0.85
C HIS A 192 12.86 -3.01 -1.52
N GLU A 193 13.42 -3.89 -0.71
CA GLU A 193 13.77 -5.24 -1.14
C GLU A 193 12.56 -6.16 -1.06
N GLN A 194 12.50 -7.11 -1.98
CA GLN A 194 11.43 -8.08 -2.05
C GLN A 194 11.97 -9.47 -2.31
N ASP A 195 11.52 -10.45 -1.52
CA ASP A 195 11.68 -11.88 -1.81
C ASP A 195 10.29 -12.42 -2.14
N ASN A 196 9.96 -12.41 -3.44
CA ASN A 196 8.65 -12.74 -3.96
C ASN A 196 8.57 -14.23 -4.34
N LYS A 197 7.37 -14.80 -4.23
CA LYS A 197 7.01 -16.08 -4.83
C LYS A 197 5.85 -15.88 -5.78
N LYS A 198 6.01 -16.31 -7.03
CA LYS A 198 4.92 -16.42 -8.00
C LYS A 198 4.19 -17.73 -7.72
N VAL A 199 2.94 -17.65 -7.28
CA VAL A 199 2.17 -18.78 -6.75
C VAL A 199 0.96 -19.05 -7.63
N ILE A 200 0.77 -20.33 -7.94
CA ILE A 200 -0.43 -20.87 -8.56
C ILE A 200 -1.32 -21.40 -7.44
N ARG A 201 -2.41 -20.68 -7.18
CA ARG A 201 -3.43 -21.05 -6.20
C ARG A 201 -4.65 -21.59 -6.91
N SER A 202 -4.99 -22.85 -6.67
CA SER A 202 -6.17 -23.50 -7.23
C SER A 202 -6.73 -24.56 -6.27
N GLY A 203 -8.05 -24.59 -6.10
CA GLY A 203 -8.72 -25.55 -5.21
C GLY A 203 -8.24 -25.49 -3.75
N GLY A 204 -7.86 -24.30 -3.27
CA GLY A 204 -7.32 -24.09 -1.92
C GLY A 204 -5.89 -24.61 -1.71
N LYS A 205 -5.18 -24.98 -2.77
CA LYS A 205 -3.79 -25.43 -2.73
C LYS A 205 -2.89 -24.44 -3.44
N ASP A 206 -1.70 -24.25 -2.86
CA ASP A 206 -0.66 -23.38 -3.42
C ASP A 206 0.48 -24.22 -4.00
N ARG A 207 0.91 -23.85 -5.20
CA ARG A 207 2.15 -24.32 -5.80
C ARG A 207 2.99 -23.11 -6.16
N VAL A 208 4.20 -23.03 -5.61
CA VAL A 208 5.19 -22.04 -6.04
C VAL A 208 5.65 -22.40 -7.44
N LEU A 209 5.51 -21.46 -8.37
CA LEU A 209 6.03 -21.58 -9.73
C LEU A 209 7.52 -21.25 -9.74
N VAL A 210 7.87 -20.05 -9.24
CA VAL A 210 9.24 -19.53 -9.21
C VAL A 210 9.35 -18.45 -8.13
N GLU A 211 10.56 -18.27 -7.61
CA GLU A 211 10.95 -17.18 -6.71
C GLU A 211 11.55 -15.99 -7.50
N GLU A 212 11.28 -14.78 -7.06
CA GLU A 212 11.75 -13.53 -7.69
C GLU A 212 12.36 -12.61 -6.64
N LYS A 213 13.57 -12.11 -6.90
CA LYS A 213 14.17 -11.03 -6.11
C LYS A 213 13.76 -9.70 -6.73
N GLY A 214 13.20 -8.82 -5.91
CA GLY A 214 12.95 -7.42 -6.26
C GLY A 214 13.87 -6.49 -5.47
N TYR A 215 14.36 -5.45 -6.10
CA TYR A 215 15.20 -4.42 -5.51
C TYR A 215 14.80 -3.06 -6.06
N ASN A 216 14.05 -2.31 -5.24
CA ASN A 216 13.55 -0.99 -5.59
C ASN A 216 14.31 0.06 -4.79
N THR A 217 14.84 1.09 -5.45
CA THR A 217 15.54 2.18 -4.78
C THR A 217 14.78 3.48 -4.93
N TYR A 218 14.73 4.25 -3.85
CA TYR A 218 14.13 5.58 -3.79
C TYR A 218 15.19 6.53 -3.29
N LYS A 219 15.95 7.12 -4.21
CA LYS A 219 17.06 8.02 -3.89
C LYS A 219 16.55 9.45 -3.87
N ARG A 220 16.70 10.15 -2.74
CA ARG A 220 16.18 11.50 -2.58
C ARG A 220 16.85 12.46 -3.57
N VAL A 221 16.04 13.27 -4.23
CA VAL A 221 16.48 14.34 -5.14
C VAL A 221 15.87 15.68 -4.72
N GLU A 222 16.33 16.75 -5.36
CA GLU A 222 15.85 18.11 -5.12
C GLU A 222 14.34 18.22 -5.38
N GLU A 223 13.62 18.97 -4.54
CA GLU A 223 12.16 19.07 -4.65
C GLU A 223 11.66 19.62 -6.00
N LYS A 224 12.50 20.42 -6.67
CA LYS A 224 12.19 21.01 -7.98
C LYS A 224 11.95 19.95 -9.06
N GLU A 225 12.58 18.77 -8.94
CA GLU A 225 12.39 17.66 -9.88
C GLU A 225 10.94 17.14 -9.84
N CYS A 226 10.23 17.34 -8.71
CA CYS A 226 8.85 16.94 -8.52
C CYS A 226 7.81 18.04 -8.78
N THR A 227 8.20 19.17 -9.39
CA THR A 227 7.30 20.32 -9.61
C THR A 227 6.05 19.93 -10.42
N ALA A 228 6.22 19.14 -11.48
CA ALA A 228 5.10 18.70 -12.32
C ALA A 228 4.10 17.82 -11.55
N ALA A 229 4.58 16.93 -10.67
CA ALA A 229 3.72 16.12 -9.81
C ALA A 229 2.96 16.97 -8.78
N LYS A 230 3.60 17.99 -8.19
CA LYS A 230 2.93 18.93 -7.27
C LYS A 230 1.78 19.66 -7.98
N LEU A 231 2.03 20.18 -9.19
CA LEU A 231 1.00 20.85 -10.01
C LEU A 231 -0.15 19.91 -10.37
N TYR A 232 0.16 18.68 -10.79
CA TYR A 232 -0.86 17.66 -11.06
C TYR A 232 -1.71 17.41 -9.81
N TRP A 233 -1.09 17.24 -8.65
CA TRP A 233 -1.81 16.99 -7.41
C TRP A 233 -2.75 18.13 -7.06
N ASP A 234 -2.31 19.38 -7.18
CA ASP A 234 -3.17 20.53 -6.85
C ASP A 234 -4.44 20.59 -7.70
N GLN A 235 -4.38 20.15 -8.95
CA GLN A 235 -5.52 20.06 -9.86
C GLN A 235 -6.45 18.88 -9.55
N HIS A 236 -5.92 17.75 -9.08
CA HIS A 236 -6.69 16.50 -8.97
C HIS A 236 -6.98 16.04 -7.54
N LYS A 237 -6.40 16.68 -6.52
CA LYS A 237 -6.49 16.23 -5.11
C LYS A 237 -7.91 16.14 -4.59
N VAL A 238 -8.81 17.01 -5.05
CA VAL A 238 -10.23 16.98 -4.65
C VAL A 238 -10.87 15.68 -5.14
N PHE A 239 -10.72 15.37 -6.44
CA PHE A 239 -11.22 14.14 -7.05
C PHE A 239 -10.72 12.89 -6.32
N TRP A 240 -9.40 12.77 -6.18
CA TRP A 240 -8.79 11.58 -5.56
C TRP A 240 -9.11 11.46 -4.07
N THR A 241 -9.33 12.58 -3.38
CA THR A 241 -9.85 12.54 -2.00
C THR A 241 -11.26 11.97 -1.96
N ARG A 242 -12.15 12.35 -2.90
CA ARG A 242 -13.49 11.75 -2.99
C ARG A 242 -13.43 10.24 -3.28
N VAL A 243 -12.58 9.81 -4.22
CA VAL A 243 -12.38 8.38 -4.55
C VAL A 243 -12.00 7.58 -3.30
N ARG A 244 -11.02 8.06 -2.53
CA ARG A 244 -10.60 7.44 -1.26
C ARG A 244 -11.75 7.34 -0.27
N GLU A 245 -12.47 8.42 -0.01
CA GLU A 245 -13.58 8.41 0.96
C GLU A 245 -14.70 7.44 0.55
N ILE A 246 -14.95 7.30 -0.76
CA ILE A 246 -15.93 6.35 -1.28
C ILE A 246 -15.46 4.90 -1.04
N TRP A 247 -14.18 4.61 -1.29
CA TRP A 247 -13.60 3.30 -0.96
C TRP A 247 -13.68 3.01 0.54
N ASP A 248 -13.28 3.96 1.39
CA ASP A 248 -13.34 3.82 2.84
C ASP A 248 -14.78 3.48 3.29
N ALA A 249 -15.78 4.20 2.77
CA ALA A 249 -17.18 3.95 3.08
C ALA A 249 -17.68 2.56 2.64
N TYR A 250 -17.18 2.00 1.53
CA TYR A 250 -17.50 0.63 1.12
C TYR A 250 -16.82 -0.39 2.03
N LEU A 251 -15.53 -0.22 2.30
CA LEU A 251 -14.74 -1.16 3.09
C LEU A 251 -15.19 -1.20 4.55
N ASP A 252 -15.67 -0.10 5.10
CA ASP A 252 -16.24 -0.06 6.46
C ASP A 252 -17.48 -0.96 6.59
N LYS A 253 -18.27 -1.10 5.52
CA LYS A 253 -19.58 -1.78 5.52
C LYS A 253 -19.56 -3.22 5.03
N THR A 254 -18.42 -3.72 4.54
CA THR A 254 -18.31 -5.08 3.98
C THR A 254 -17.16 -5.86 4.60
N ASP A 255 -17.29 -7.18 4.64
CA ASP A 255 -16.22 -8.10 5.05
C ASP A 255 -15.57 -8.80 3.85
N THR A 256 -16.08 -8.57 2.64
CA THR A 256 -15.54 -9.13 1.39
C THR A 256 -15.65 -8.10 0.28
N LEU A 257 -14.56 -7.90 -0.45
CA LEU A 257 -14.52 -7.13 -1.68
C LEU A 257 -14.15 -8.07 -2.83
N ARG A 258 -14.99 -8.12 -3.87
CA ARG A 258 -14.66 -8.80 -5.13
C ARG A 258 -14.85 -7.82 -6.28
N LEU A 259 -13.86 -7.75 -7.16
CA LEU A 259 -13.88 -6.87 -8.32
C LEU A 259 -13.78 -7.66 -9.62
N ARG A 260 -14.42 -7.14 -10.67
CA ARG A 260 -14.20 -7.57 -12.05
C ARG A 260 -12.84 -7.06 -12.53
N ASP A 261 -12.16 -7.83 -13.37
CA ASP A 261 -10.89 -7.40 -13.98
C ASP A 261 -11.08 -6.20 -14.90
N GLN A 262 -12.13 -6.25 -15.72
CA GLN A 262 -12.47 -5.24 -16.72
C GLN A 262 -13.98 -5.11 -16.90
N VAL A 263 -14.42 -3.92 -17.32
CA VAL A 263 -15.78 -3.63 -17.78
C VAL A 263 -15.67 -2.92 -19.13
N GLY A 264 -16.31 -3.48 -20.16
CA GLY A 264 -16.20 -2.94 -21.52
C GLY A 264 -14.75 -2.89 -22.04
N GLY A 265 -13.91 -3.87 -21.66
CA GLY A 265 -12.50 -3.95 -22.06
C GLY A 265 -11.56 -2.95 -21.38
N LYS A 266 -12.03 -2.17 -20.40
CA LYS A 266 -11.23 -1.18 -19.66
C LYS A 266 -11.11 -1.56 -18.19
N LYS A 267 -9.97 -1.24 -17.56
CA LYS A 267 -9.75 -1.45 -16.13
C LYS A 267 -10.35 -0.28 -15.32
N LEU A 268 -10.51 -0.47 -14.01
CA LEU A 268 -11.07 0.57 -13.14
C LEU A 268 -10.22 1.86 -13.16
N HIS A 269 -8.88 1.73 -13.09
CA HIS A 269 -7.99 2.89 -13.15
C HIS A 269 -8.13 3.69 -14.45
N ASP A 270 -8.35 3.04 -15.60
CA ASP A 270 -8.55 3.75 -16.86
C ASP A 270 -9.81 4.63 -16.80
N ASN A 271 -10.88 4.12 -16.19
CA ASN A 271 -12.14 4.84 -16.04
C ASN A 271 -12.00 6.01 -15.05
N LEU A 272 -11.36 5.79 -13.89
CA LEU A 272 -11.18 6.84 -12.90
C LEU A 272 -10.17 7.91 -13.33
N LEU A 273 -9.11 7.55 -14.06
CA LEU A 273 -8.18 8.53 -14.65
C LEU A 273 -8.87 9.39 -15.72
N ALA A 274 -9.68 8.78 -16.58
CA ALA A 274 -10.45 9.53 -17.58
C ALA A 274 -11.43 10.50 -16.89
N LEU A 275 -12.14 10.03 -15.86
CA LEU A 275 -13.06 10.85 -15.10
C LEU A 275 -12.33 11.98 -14.36
N ALA A 276 -11.17 11.71 -13.74
CA ALA A 276 -10.36 12.72 -13.07
C ALA A 276 -9.98 13.86 -14.03
N ASN A 277 -9.55 13.52 -15.25
CA ASN A 277 -9.19 14.50 -16.27
C ASN A 277 -10.40 15.29 -16.79
N GLU A 278 -11.57 14.64 -16.93
CA GLU A 278 -12.79 15.31 -17.36
C GLU A 278 -13.24 16.39 -16.35
N VAL A 279 -13.12 16.08 -15.06
CA VAL A 279 -13.59 17.00 -14.00
C VAL A 279 -12.54 18.03 -13.57
N ALA A 280 -11.26 17.83 -13.87
CA ALA A 280 -10.17 18.71 -13.42
C ALA A 280 -10.33 20.19 -13.84
N ASN A 281 -11.05 20.46 -14.95
CA ASN A 281 -11.25 21.81 -15.48
C ASN A 281 -12.72 22.27 -15.43
N ARG A 282 -13.54 21.64 -14.59
CA ARG A 282 -14.97 21.92 -14.49
C ARG A 282 -15.41 21.93 -13.04
N ASP A 283 -16.33 22.83 -12.71
CA ASP A 283 -16.94 22.86 -11.38
C ASP A 283 -18.11 21.87 -11.30
N PHE A 284 -17.97 20.88 -10.43
CA PHE A 284 -19.03 19.96 -10.07
C PHE A 284 -19.41 20.16 -8.61
N SER A 285 -20.70 20.00 -8.29
CA SER A 285 -21.10 19.86 -6.89
C SER A 285 -20.47 18.61 -6.29
N ARG A 286 -20.19 18.62 -4.98
CA ARG A 286 -19.65 17.45 -4.28
C ARG A 286 -20.51 16.21 -4.49
N ASP A 287 -21.84 16.35 -4.41
CA ASP A 287 -22.78 15.22 -4.53
C ASP A 287 -22.77 14.63 -5.94
N THR A 288 -22.74 15.49 -6.97
CA THR A 288 -22.61 15.04 -8.37
C THR A 288 -21.32 14.29 -8.58
N LEU A 289 -20.19 14.82 -8.09
CA LEU A 289 -18.89 14.18 -8.24
C LEU A 289 -18.85 12.82 -7.52
N ASP A 290 -19.36 12.76 -6.30
CA ASP A 290 -19.45 11.53 -5.52
C ASP A 290 -20.30 10.46 -6.21
N GLN A 291 -21.42 10.87 -6.82
CA GLN A 291 -22.28 9.97 -7.57
C GLN A 291 -21.54 9.39 -8.78
N MET A 292 -20.89 10.23 -9.59
CA MET A 292 -20.13 9.78 -10.78
C MET A 292 -19.02 8.78 -10.41
N ILE A 293 -18.31 9.04 -9.29
CA ILE A 293 -17.27 8.14 -8.80
C ILE A 293 -17.87 6.82 -8.31
N ARG A 294 -18.93 6.87 -7.49
CA ARG A 294 -19.62 5.66 -6.99
C ARG A 294 -20.10 4.78 -8.14
N GLU A 295 -20.84 5.36 -9.09
CA GLU A 295 -21.32 4.64 -10.28
C GLU A 295 -20.18 4.03 -11.10
N THR A 296 -19.01 4.68 -11.13
CA THR A 296 -17.82 4.15 -11.80
C THR A 296 -17.24 2.95 -11.06
N ILE A 297 -17.09 3.02 -9.74
CA ILE A 297 -16.57 1.92 -8.90
C ILE A 297 -17.54 0.73 -8.88
N GLU A 298 -18.85 0.98 -8.71
CA GLU A 298 -19.87 -0.07 -8.58
C GLU A 298 -20.00 -0.93 -9.84
N LYS A 299 -19.67 -0.41 -11.03
CA LYS A 299 -19.59 -1.21 -12.27
C LYS A 299 -18.60 -2.37 -12.15
N PHE A 300 -17.55 -2.22 -11.35
CA PHE A 300 -16.52 -3.23 -11.14
C PHE A 300 -16.82 -4.14 -9.94
N MET A 301 -17.65 -3.71 -9.00
CA MET A 301 -17.98 -4.52 -7.83
C MET A 301 -18.86 -5.72 -8.17
N VAL A 302 -18.53 -6.87 -7.59
CA VAL A 302 -19.35 -8.08 -7.65
C VAL A 302 -20.07 -8.25 -6.32
N PHE A 303 -21.34 -7.85 -6.27
CA PHE A 303 -22.19 -8.02 -5.10
C PHE A 303 -22.73 -9.45 -5.03
N ARG A 304 -22.84 -10.02 -3.81
CA ARG A 304 -23.26 -11.42 -3.58
C ARG A 304 -24.65 -11.73 -4.17
N ASP A 305 -25.53 -10.75 -4.30
CA ASP A 305 -26.89 -10.92 -4.83
C ASP A 305 -26.95 -11.07 -6.37
N LYS A 306 -25.80 -11.13 -7.05
CA LYS A 306 -25.68 -11.28 -8.51
C LYS A 306 -24.81 -12.47 -8.93
N LEU A 307 -24.61 -13.44 -8.03
CA LEU A 307 -24.04 -14.75 -8.33
C LEU A 307 -25.14 -15.81 -8.37
#